data_AF-A0A7J9YC41-F1
#
_entry.id   AF-A0A7J9YC41-F1
#
_cell.length_a   1.000
_cell.length_b   1.000
_cell.length_c   1.000
_cell.angle_alpha   90.00
_cell.angle_beta   90.00
_cell.angle_gamma   90.00
#
_symmetry.space_group_name_H-M   'P 1'
#
loop_
_entity.id
_entity.type
_entity.pdbx_description
1 polymer ?
#
loop_
_entity_poly.entity_id
_entity_poly.type
_entity_poly.pdbx_seq_one_letter_code
_entity_poly.pdbx_strand_id
1 'polypeptide(L)'
;MPDVETPPTPTSDPQFATAFRGYDQVKVDEYLAQLKGELSTATKHRDEATTSVSELTKSLGYAQQELAEAKTALARMVEDPGGAAAMSERVKAMLKLAEEEIAELREKAEQDAASIRDAADGYADKTRKKAEQVAEQLDNEAAERRAAADKEAEERRAAADKQAAEEIAAKRSDTERLDKEAAERRTAADKEAAEEIAAKRSDTERAVAELEASANERTSTMIADAEQKLAEATTKRKEALEFQAAVAERLTASHTVLQEAMAKLGSALDTEPEPEGENEAETEAAMS
;
A
#
# COMPACT_ATOMS: atom_id res chain seq x y z
N MET A 1 24.24 71.28 69.41
CA MET A 1 25.45 71.87 68.82
C MET A 1 25.91 70.89 67.75
N PRO A 2 25.63 71.09 66.46
CA PRO A 2 26.27 70.27 65.44
C PRO A 2 27.66 70.84 65.11
N ASP A 3 28.62 69.94 65.02
CA ASP A 3 30.04 70.19 64.75
C ASP A 3 30.26 70.98 63.45
N VAL A 4 31.09 72.01 63.55
CA VAL A 4 31.64 72.72 62.39
C VAL A 4 32.83 71.90 61.91
N GLU A 5 32.58 71.01 60.96
CA GLU A 5 33.62 70.26 60.28
C GLU A 5 34.27 71.19 59.24
N THR A 6 35.39 71.82 59.62
CA THR A 6 36.27 72.56 58.70
C THR A 6 36.87 71.59 57.68
N PRO A 7 36.71 71.80 56.36
CA PRO A 7 37.41 70.97 55.39
C PRO A 7 38.92 71.26 55.40
N PRO A 8 39.77 70.24 55.21
CA PRO A 8 41.22 70.43 55.14
C PRO A 8 41.58 71.12 53.82
N THR A 9 42.24 72.27 53.87
CA THR A 9 42.94 72.84 52.70
C THR A 9 44.28 72.11 52.52
N PRO A 10 44.49 71.32 51.45
CA PRO A 10 45.84 70.92 51.07
C PRO A 10 46.51 72.11 50.37
N THR A 11 47.33 72.86 51.10
CA THR A 11 48.25 73.85 50.50
C THR A 11 49.40 73.08 49.86
N SER A 12 49.17 72.50 48.68
CA SER A 12 50.24 71.97 47.84
C SER A 12 50.78 73.11 46.99
N ASP A 13 51.92 73.70 47.39
CA ASP A 13 52.61 74.70 46.57
C ASP A 13 53.02 74.06 45.22
N PRO A 14 52.42 74.48 44.08
CA PRO A 14 52.75 73.89 42.80
C PRO A 14 54.13 74.40 42.36
N GLN A 15 55.13 73.51 42.34
CA GLN A 15 56.45 73.82 41.81
C GLN A 15 56.38 73.81 40.27
N PHE A 16 56.38 74.98 39.65
CA PHE A 16 56.41 75.10 38.18
C PHE A 16 57.72 74.53 37.62
N ALA A 17 57.63 73.73 36.55
CA ALA A 17 58.80 73.26 35.83
C ALA A 17 59.61 74.44 35.28
N THR A 18 60.95 74.39 35.39
CA THR A 18 61.85 75.45 34.90
C THR A 18 62.45 75.06 33.54
N ALA A 19 62.54 76.03 32.64
CA ALA A 19 63.19 75.95 31.33
C ALA A 19 64.36 76.95 31.27
N PHE A 20 65.20 76.90 30.22
CA PHE A 20 66.35 77.80 30.10
C PHE A 20 65.88 79.27 30.13
N ARG A 21 66.28 80.01 31.19
CA ARG A 21 65.88 81.40 31.50
C ARG A 21 64.46 81.62 32.07
N GLY A 22 63.81 80.64 32.70
CA GLY A 22 62.57 80.91 33.45
C GLY A 22 61.69 79.69 33.71
N TYR A 23 60.40 79.91 33.95
CA TYR A 23 59.40 78.85 34.01
C TYR A 23 58.96 78.40 32.62
N ASP A 24 58.56 77.14 32.48
CA ASP A 24 57.93 76.62 31.28
C ASP A 24 56.56 77.30 31.08
N GLN A 25 56.48 78.18 30.08
CA GLN A 25 55.30 78.98 29.78
C GLN A 25 54.08 78.10 29.49
N VAL A 26 54.26 76.95 28.83
CA VAL A 26 53.15 76.04 28.51
C VAL A 26 52.57 75.43 29.79
N LYS A 27 53.43 75.02 30.72
CA LYS A 27 53.01 74.46 32.01
C LYS A 27 52.36 75.51 32.91
N VAL A 28 52.85 76.74 32.89
CA VAL A 28 52.25 77.86 33.63
C VAL A 28 50.88 78.21 33.05
N ASP A 29 50.73 78.27 31.72
CA ASP A 29 49.46 78.57 31.07
C ASP A 29 48.41 77.46 31.28
N GLU A 30 48.83 76.18 31.24
CA GLU A 30 47.98 75.04 31.61
C GLU A 30 47.48 75.16 33.05
N TYR A 31 48.37 75.47 34.00
CA TYR A 31 48.00 75.66 35.40
C TYR A 31 47.09 76.88 35.62
N LEU A 32 47.34 78.00 34.94
CA LEU A 32 46.48 79.18 34.99
C LEU A 32 45.10 78.91 34.36
N ALA A 33 45.03 78.10 33.30
CA ALA A 33 43.77 77.67 32.70
C ALA A 33 42.99 76.75 33.65
N GLN A 34 43.67 75.81 34.32
CA GLN A 34 43.08 74.98 35.37
C GLN A 34 42.56 75.83 36.53
N LEU A 35 43.38 76.73 37.07
CA LEU A 35 43.00 77.62 38.18
C LEU A 35 41.82 78.54 37.82
N LYS A 36 41.77 79.05 36.58
CA LYS A 36 40.62 79.81 36.07
C LYS A 36 39.36 78.93 35.98
N GLY A 37 39.50 77.66 35.59
CA GLY A 37 38.42 76.67 35.56
C GLY A 37 37.90 76.33 36.95
N GLU A 38 38.79 76.11 37.91
CA GLU A 38 38.48 75.88 39.31
C GLU A 38 37.81 77.11 39.94
N LEU A 39 38.34 78.31 39.70
CA LEU A 39 37.73 79.56 40.18
C LEU A 39 36.34 79.76 39.57
N SER A 40 36.15 79.48 38.28
CA SER A 40 34.83 79.55 37.64
C SER A 40 33.85 78.56 38.27
N THR A 41 34.27 77.31 38.49
CA THR A 41 33.46 76.29 39.16
C THR A 41 33.12 76.69 40.60
N ALA A 42 34.10 77.20 41.36
CA ALA A 42 33.89 77.69 42.72
C ALA A 42 32.92 78.88 42.77
N THR A 43 32.99 79.81 41.80
CA THR A 43 32.03 80.91 41.70
C THR A 43 30.62 80.42 41.39
N LYS A 44 30.46 79.42 40.50
CA LYS A 44 29.16 78.82 40.22
C LYS A 44 28.57 78.15 41.45
N HIS A 45 29.35 77.32 42.16
CA HIS A 45 28.90 76.68 43.39
C HIS A 45 28.57 77.69 44.49
N ARG A 46 29.34 78.77 44.61
CA ARG A 46 29.02 79.87 45.53
C ARG A 46 27.67 80.49 45.16
N ASP A 47 27.45 80.79 43.89
CA ASP A 47 26.22 81.43 43.43
C ASP A 47 25.00 80.51 43.62
N GLU A 48 25.14 79.21 43.33
CA GLU A 48 24.15 78.16 43.66
C GLU A 48 23.85 78.11 45.17
N ALA A 49 24.89 78.04 46.01
CA ALA A 49 24.73 78.00 47.46
C ALA A 49 24.07 79.29 48.00
N THR A 50 24.45 80.47 47.50
CA THR A 50 23.80 81.73 47.90
C THR A 50 22.33 81.77 47.49
N THR A 51 21.99 81.19 46.34
CA THR A 51 20.59 81.04 45.89
C THR A 51 19.83 80.11 46.83
N SER A 52 20.36 78.91 47.12
CA SER A 52 19.76 77.96 48.07
C SER A 52 19.59 78.55 49.47
N VAL A 53 20.58 79.30 49.98
CA VAL A 53 20.48 80.01 51.27
C VAL A 53 19.35 81.04 51.23
N SER A 54 19.19 81.78 50.12
CA SER A 54 18.10 82.75 49.98
C SER A 54 16.73 82.07 49.94
N GLU A 55 16.59 80.92 49.29
CA GLU A 55 15.35 80.13 49.22
C GLU A 55 15.00 79.52 50.58
N LEU A 56 15.98 78.94 51.27
CA LEU A 56 15.81 78.41 52.62
C LEU A 56 15.47 79.50 53.63
N THR A 57 16.06 80.70 53.48
CA THR A 57 15.72 81.84 54.35
C THR A 57 14.27 82.28 54.14
N LYS A 58 13.78 82.28 52.88
CA LYS A 58 12.38 82.55 52.58
C LYS A 58 11.46 81.47 53.15
N SER A 59 11.76 80.19 52.94
CA SER A 59 10.93 79.10 53.46
C SER A 59 10.90 79.08 54.99
N LEU A 60 12.02 79.40 55.65
CA LEU A 60 12.09 79.56 57.10
C LEU A 60 11.22 80.73 57.57
N GLY A 61 11.25 81.86 56.88
CA GLY A 61 10.40 83.01 57.19
C GLY A 61 8.91 82.67 57.09
N TYR A 62 8.50 81.98 56.01
CA TYR A 62 7.13 81.49 55.86
C TYR A 62 6.74 80.52 56.99
N ALA A 63 7.58 79.54 57.30
CA ALA A 63 7.31 78.58 58.37
C ALA A 63 7.23 79.25 59.76
N GLN A 64 8.07 80.25 60.03
CA GLN A 64 8.01 81.03 61.27
C GLN A 64 6.71 81.84 61.37
N GLN A 65 6.26 82.43 60.27
CA GLN A 65 4.99 83.15 60.22
C GLN A 65 3.81 82.20 60.46
N GLU A 66 3.75 81.06 59.75
CA GLU A 66 2.70 80.05 59.93
C GLU A 66 2.67 79.51 61.37
N LEU A 67 3.85 79.27 61.97
CA LEU A 67 3.94 78.85 63.37
C LEU A 67 3.38 79.90 64.33
N ALA A 68 3.66 81.18 64.10
CA ALA A 68 3.15 82.28 64.92
C ALA A 68 1.62 82.41 64.80
N GLU A 69 1.10 82.29 63.57
CA GLU A 69 -0.34 82.29 63.30
C GLU A 69 -1.04 81.10 63.97
N ALA A 70 -0.49 79.89 63.84
CA ALA A 70 -1.01 78.67 64.47
C ALA A 70 -0.99 78.76 66.00
N LYS A 71 0.08 79.29 66.60
CA LYS A 71 0.16 79.53 68.05
C LYS A 71 -0.91 80.52 68.53
N THR A 72 -1.14 81.57 67.75
CA THR A 72 -2.16 82.58 68.07
C THR A 72 -3.58 81.99 67.96
N ALA A 73 -3.84 81.19 66.92
CA ALA A 73 -5.11 80.48 66.76
C ALA A 73 -5.35 79.48 67.91
N LEU A 74 -4.33 78.72 68.30
CA LEU A 74 -4.40 77.80 69.43
C LEU A 74 -4.67 78.52 70.76
N ALA A 75 -4.00 79.64 71.03
CA ALA A 75 -4.23 80.44 72.23
C ALA A 75 -5.70 80.89 72.32
N ARG A 76 -6.29 81.37 71.21
CA ARG A 76 -7.72 81.74 71.15
C ARG A 76 -8.66 80.56 71.41
N MET A 77 -8.33 79.36 70.92
CA MET A 77 -9.11 78.15 71.17
C MET A 77 -9.08 77.71 72.63
N VAL A 78 -7.97 77.95 73.33
CA VAL A 78 -7.79 77.60 74.74
C VAL A 78 -8.45 78.63 75.67
N GLU A 79 -8.37 79.92 75.34
CA GLU A 79 -8.95 81.02 76.15
C GLU A 79 -10.49 81.03 76.12
N ASP A 80 -11.12 80.79 74.97
CA ASP A 80 -12.58 80.66 74.86
C ASP A 80 -12.98 79.47 73.96
N PRO A 81 -13.03 78.25 74.53
CA PRO A 81 -13.41 77.05 73.80
C PRO A 81 -14.86 77.04 73.30
N GLY A 82 -15.74 77.89 73.83
CA GLY A 82 -17.14 78.00 73.41
C GLY A 82 -17.38 79.06 72.33
N GLY A 83 -16.42 79.97 72.15
CA GLY A 83 -16.49 81.08 71.22
C GLY A 83 -16.52 80.67 69.75
N ALA A 84 -17.15 81.52 68.91
CA ALA A 84 -17.29 81.28 67.47
C ALA A 84 -15.95 81.10 66.74
N ALA A 85 -14.89 81.78 67.18
CA ALA A 85 -13.54 81.64 66.61
C ALA A 85 -12.94 80.25 66.86
N ALA A 86 -13.07 79.72 68.08
CA ALA A 86 -12.57 78.40 68.42
C ALA A 86 -13.33 77.28 67.68
N MET A 87 -14.64 77.46 67.49
CA MET A 87 -15.45 76.53 66.69
C MET A 87 -15.07 76.56 65.21
N SER A 88 -14.84 77.73 64.62
CA SER A 88 -14.39 77.87 63.22
C SER A 88 -13.06 77.15 62.97
N GLU A 89 -12.09 77.30 63.88
CA GLU A 89 -10.79 76.61 63.78
C GLU A 89 -10.92 75.08 63.94
N ARG A 90 -11.80 74.58 64.82
CA ARG A 90 -12.07 73.12 64.90
C ARG A 90 -12.69 72.58 63.62
N VAL A 91 -13.63 73.32 63.02
CA VAL A 91 -14.26 72.91 61.76
C VAL A 91 -13.23 72.84 60.64
N LYS A 92 -12.31 73.82 60.54
CA LYS A 92 -11.20 73.76 59.58
C LYS A 92 -10.30 72.55 59.81
N ALA A 93 -9.93 72.26 61.06
CA ALA A 93 -9.14 71.09 61.40
C ALA A 93 -9.86 69.78 61.07
N MET A 94 -11.17 69.70 61.32
CA MET A 94 -12.00 68.55 60.97
C MET A 94 -12.12 68.35 59.46
N LEU A 95 -12.27 69.43 58.69
CA LEU A 95 -12.27 69.38 57.23
C LEU A 95 -10.92 68.92 56.68
N LYS A 96 -9.82 69.44 57.21
CA LYS A 96 -8.47 69.01 56.81
C LYS A 96 -8.24 67.52 57.11
N LEU A 97 -8.66 67.05 58.29
CA LEU A 97 -8.57 65.64 58.65
C LEU A 97 -9.45 64.76 57.75
N ALA A 98 -10.64 65.22 57.38
CA ALA A 98 -11.49 64.52 56.42
C ALA A 98 -10.88 64.50 55.01
N GLU A 99 -10.22 65.56 54.56
CA GLU A 99 -9.48 65.59 53.29
C GLU A 99 -8.31 64.60 53.28
N GLU A 100 -7.55 64.53 54.38
CA GLU A 100 -6.47 63.55 54.58
C GLU A 100 -7.02 62.12 54.55
N GLU A 101 -8.12 61.84 55.26
CA GLU A 101 -8.77 60.52 55.28
C GLU A 101 -9.33 60.13 53.90
N ILE A 102 -9.91 61.07 53.15
CA ILE A 102 -10.37 60.84 51.78
C ILE A 102 -9.18 60.55 50.86
N ALA A 103 -8.06 61.26 51.01
CA ALA A 103 -6.86 61.01 50.23
C ALA A 103 -6.29 59.62 50.50
N GLU A 104 -6.20 59.22 51.77
CA GLU A 104 -5.76 57.87 52.16
C GLU A 104 -6.71 56.78 51.63
N LEU A 105 -8.03 56.99 51.73
CA LEU A 105 -9.01 56.06 51.19
C LEU A 105 -8.90 55.91 49.67
N ARG A 106 -8.63 57.01 48.95
CA ARG A 106 -8.41 56.98 47.50
C ARG A 106 -7.14 56.23 47.13
N GLU A 107 -6.03 56.53 47.81
CA GLU A 107 -4.76 55.84 47.58
C GLU A 107 -4.92 54.33 47.82
N LYS A 108 -5.59 53.95 48.92
CA LYS A 108 -5.86 52.55 49.22
C LYS A 108 -6.76 51.88 48.17
N ALA A 109 -7.82 52.56 47.73
CA ALA A 109 -8.70 52.05 46.68
C ALA A 109 -7.96 51.87 45.33
N GLU A 110 -7.04 52.77 45.01
CA GLU A 110 -6.20 52.66 43.81
C GLU A 110 -5.21 51.50 43.91
N GLN A 111 -4.57 51.30 45.07
CA GLN A 111 -3.69 50.16 45.34
C GLN A 111 -4.46 48.82 45.28
N ASP A 112 -5.65 48.75 45.89
CA ASP A 112 -6.51 47.56 45.84
C ASP A 112 -6.96 47.27 44.40
N ALA A 113 -7.35 48.30 43.63
CA ALA A 113 -7.72 48.15 42.24
C ALA A 113 -6.56 47.67 41.36
N ALA A 114 -5.34 48.18 41.60
CA ALA A 114 -4.13 47.71 40.91
C ALA A 114 -3.84 46.25 41.25
N SER A 115 -3.88 45.88 42.54
CA SER A 115 -3.68 44.50 43.00
C SER A 115 -4.69 43.53 42.41
N ILE A 116 -5.97 43.92 42.33
CA ILE A 116 -7.02 43.10 41.70
C ILE A 116 -6.76 42.93 40.20
N ARG A 117 -6.34 43.98 39.49
CA ARG A 117 -6.01 43.90 38.06
C ARG A 117 -4.82 42.97 37.83
N ASP A 118 -3.74 43.13 38.58
CA ASP A 118 -2.54 42.28 38.49
C ASP A 118 -2.88 40.80 38.78
N ALA A 119 -3.72 40.55 39.79
CA ALA A 119 -4.20 39.21 40.09
C ALA A 119 -5.07 38.61 38.98
N ALA A 120 -5.95 39.42 38.38
CA ALA A 120 -6.80 39.01 37.26
C ALA A 120 -5.97 38.69 36.01
N ASP A 121 -5.01 39.56 35.66
CA ASP A 121 -4.10 39.36 34.54
C ASP A 121 -3.23 38.11 34.75
N GLY A 122 -2.70 37.93 35.98
CA GLY A 122 -1.96 36.72 36.34
C GLY A 122 -2.79 35.43 36.26
N TYR A 123 -4.08 35.49 36.62
CA TYR A 123 -4.99 34.34 36.47
C TYR A 123 -5.32 34.06 35.00
N ALA A 124 -5.57 35.11 34.20
CA ALA A 124 -5.84 34.99 32.77
C ALA A 124 -4.63 34.38 32.03
N ASP A 125 -3.42 34.86 32.30
CA ASP A 125 -2.19 34.34 31.72
C ASP A 125 -1.93 32.88 32.11
N LYS A 126 -2.13 32.52 33.39
CA LYS A 126 -2.02 31.12 33.84
C LYS A 126 -3.03 30.22 33.14
N THR A 127 -4.26 30.70 32.98
CA THR A 127 -5.32 29.95 32.30
C THR A 127 -5.01 29.77 30.82
N ARG A 128 -4.55 30.83 30.14
CA ARG A 128 -4.11 30.78 28.73
C ARG A 128 -2.96 29.79 28.54
N LYS A 129 -1.91 29.88 29.35
CA LYS A 129 -0.76 28.95 29.29
C LYS A 129 -1.16 27.49 29.52
N LYS A 130 -2.06 27.23 30.48
CA LYS A 130 -2.59 25.87 30.70
C LYS A 130 -3.39 25.38 29.50
N ALA A 131 -4.24 26.23 28.91
CA ALA A 131 -5.01 25.87 27.72
C ALA A 131 -4.09 25.57 26.52
N GLU A 132 -3.05 26.40 26.31
CA GLU A 132 -2.01 26.18 25.29
C GLU A 132 -1.29 24.83 25.51
N GLN A 133 -0.87 24.53 26.74
CA GLN A 133 -0.24 23.26 27.08
C GLN A 133 -1.14 22.05 26.84
N VAL A 134 -2.43 22.14 27.22
CA VAL A 134 -3.39 21.07 26.98
C VAL A 134 -3.65 20.89 25.49
N ALA A 135 -3.76 21.97 24.72
CA ALA A 135 -3.91 21.90 23.26
C ALA A 135 -2.70 21.21 22.62
N GLU A 136 -1.48 21.60 23.00
CA GLU A 136 -0.24 20.96 22.51
C GLU A 136 -0.17 19.48 22.86
N GLN A 137 -0.55 19.10 24.10
CA GLN A 137 -0.61 17.70 24.51
C GLN A 137 -1.61 16.90 23.68
N LEU A 138 -2.81 17.44 23.43
CA LEU A 138 -3.83 16.79 22.61
C LEU A 138 -3.39 16.65 21.15
N ASP A 139 -2.72 17.66 20.60
CA ASP A 139 -2.18 17.62 19.24
C ASP A 139 -1.10 16.55 19.10
N ASN A 140 -0.18 16.46 20.07
CA ASN A 140 0.85 15.42 20.11
C ASN A 140 0.23 14.02 20.24
N GLU A 141 -0.73 13.83 21.15
CA GLU A 141 -1.41 12.55 21.32
C GLU A 141 -2.18 12.15 20.05
N ALA A 142 -2.86 13.11 19.40
CA ALA A 142 -3.55 12.86 18.14
C ALA A 142 -2.57 12.48 17.02
N ALA A 143 -1.41 13.12 16.93
CA ALA A 143 -0.36 12.78 15.99
C ALA A 143 0.19 11.36 16.23
N GLU A 144 0.48 11.01 17.48
CA GLU A 144 0.95 9.67 17.85
C GLU A 144 -0.09 8.59 17.52
N ARG A 145 -1.37 8.82 17.84
CA ARG A 145 -2.45 7.87 17.49
C ARG A 145 -2.60 7.70 15.99
N ARG A 146 -2.47 8.76 15.19
CA ARG A 146 -2.50 8.68 13.72
C ARG A 146 -1.31 7.87 13.20
N ALA A 147 -0.10 8.17 13.66
CA ALA A 147 1.09 7.43 13.26
C ALA A 147 1.01 5.93 13.63
N ALA A 148 0.47 5.62 14.81
CA ALA A 148 0.23 4.23 15.23
C ALA A 148 -0.81 3.53 14.35
N ALA A 149 -1.92 4.19 14.03
CA ALA A 149 -2.96 3.65 13.16
C ALA A 149 -2.47 3.43 11.72
N ASP A 150 -1.68 4.36 11.18
CA ASP A 150 -1.06 4.25 9.85
C ASP A 150 -0.11 3.06 9.81
N LYS A 151 0.76 2.93 10.81
CA LYS A 151 1.67 1.78 10.93
C LYS A 151 0.91 0.45 11.03
N GLU A 152 -0.12 0.38 11.86
CA GLU A 152 -0.94 -0.83 11.99
C GLU A 152 -1.67 -1.18 10.68
N ALA A 153 -2.15 -0.17 9.95
CA ALA A 153 -2.77 -0.36 8.64
C ALA A 153 -1.76 -0.86 7.59
N GLU A 154 -0.54 -0.34 7.59
CA GLU A 154 0.56 -0.83 6.74
C GLU A 154 0.92 -2.28 7.06
N GLU A 155 1.07 -2.62 8.35
CA GLU A 155 1.36 -3.99 8.79
C GLU A 155 0.25 -4.97 8.39
N ARG A 156 -1.02 -4.58 8.55
CA ARG A 156 -2.18 -5.38 8.11
C ARG A 156 -2.18 -5.58 6.60
N ARG A 157 -1.90 -4.54 5.81
CA ARG A 157 -1.83 -4.63 4.34
C ARG A 157 -0.69 -5.55 3.92
N ALA A 158 0.51 -5.37 4.48
CA ALA A 158 1.65 -6.23 4.18
C ALA A 158 1.39 -7.71 4.55
N ALA A 159 0.73 -7.96 5.68
CA ALA A 159 0.33 -9.31 6.08
C ALA A 159 -0.71 -9.91 5.10
N ALA A 160 -1.72 -9.13 4.70
CA ALA A 160 -2.72 -9.56 3.74
C ALA A 160 -2.11 -9.85 2.35
N ASP A 161 -1.22 -8.98 1.87
CA ASP A 161 -0.51 -9.16 0.60
C ASP A 161 0.35 -10.43 0.62
N LYS A 162 1.05 -10.68 1.74
CA LYS A 162 1.83 -11.90 1.93
C LYS A 162 0.94 -13.15 1.91
N GLN A 163 -0.17 -13.14 2.65
CA GLN A 163 -1.12 -14.26 2.67
C GLN A 163 -1.72 -14.52 1.28
N ALA A 164 -2.12 -13.47 0.56
CA ALA A 164 -2.63 -13.59 -0.80
C ALA A 164 -1.57 -14.17 -1.74
N ALA A 165 -0.31 -13.73 -1.64
CA ALA A 165 0.79 -14.28 -2.43
C ALA A 165 1.04 -15.77 -2.12
N GLU A 166 1.02 -16.16 -0.85
CA GLU A 166 1.16 -17.55 -0.40
C GLU A 166 0.00 -18.42 -0.93
N GLU A 167 -1.25 -17.94 -0.85
CA GLU A 167 -2.42 -18.65 -1.36
C GLU A 167 -2.37 -18.82 -2.88
N ILE A 168 -1.98 -17.77 -3.62
CA ILE A 168 -1.80 -17.84 -5.07
C ILE A 168 -0.70 -18.84 -5.44
N ALA A 169 0.43 -18.83 -4.71
CA ALA A 169 1.53 -19.77 -4.94
C ALA A 169 1.10 -21.21 -4.66
N ALA A 170 0.37 -21.45 -3.56
CA ALA A 170 -0.16 -22.77 -3.23
C ALA A 170 -1.13 -23.28 -4.32
N LYS A 171 -2.09 -22.45 -4.75
CA LYS A 171 -3.02 -22.80 -5.84
C LYS A 171 -2.29 -23.12 -7.14
N ARG A 172 -1.27 -22.34 -7.50
CA ARG A 172 -0.45 -22.61 -8.70
C ARG A 172 0.26 -23.96 -8.61
N SER A 173 0.87 -24.25 -7.47
CA SER A 173 1.52 -25.55 -7.23
C SER A 173 0.52 -26.71 -7.33
N ASP A 174 -0.69 -26.54 -6.82
CA ASP A 174 -1.74 -27.57 -6.92
C ASP A 174 -2.23 -27.76 -8.36
N THR A 175 -2.42 -26.67 -9.11
CA THR A 175 -2.79 -26.77 -10.53
C THR A 175 -1.71 -27.47 -11.34
N GLU A 176 -0.43 -27.14 -11.13
CA GLU A 176 0.68 -27.79 -11.82
C GLU A 176 0.76 -29.29 -11.48
N ARG A 177 0.53 -29.65 -10.21
CA ARG A 177 0.48 -31.05 -9.77
C ARG A 177 -0.67 -31.81 -10.44
N LEU A 178 -1.87 -31.23 -10.46
CA LEU A 178 -3.04 -31.84 -11.09
C LEU A 178 -2.88 -31.97 -12.61
N ASP A 179 -2.30 -30.97 -13.27
CA ASP A 179 -2.01 -31.00 -14.71
C ASP A 179 -1.01 -32.11 -15.04
N LYS A 180 0.03 -32.27 -14.21
CA LYS A 180 1.00 -33.36 -14.34
C LYS A 180 0.34 -34.73 -14.15
N GLU A 181 -0.46 -34.90 -13.09
CA GLU A 181 -1.18 -36.15 -12.82
C GLU A 181 -2.17 -36.48 -13.95
N ALA A 182 -2.87 -35.48 -14.50
CA ALA A 182 -3.77 -35.65 -15.64
C ALA A 182 -3.02 -35.99 -16.94
N ALA A 183 -1.84 -35.39 -17.17
CA ALA A 183 -0.98 -35.76 -18.30
C ALA A 183 -0.50 -37.21 -18.17
N GLU A 184 -0.01 -37.62 -17.00
CA GLU A 184 0.42 -38.99 -16.73
C GLU A 184 -0.73 -40.00 -16.95
N ARG A 185 -1.92 -39.72 -16.43
CA ARG A 185 -3.12 -40.55 -16.67
C ARG A 185 -3.48 -40.65 -18.15
N ARG A 186 -3.41 -39.55 -18.91
CA ARG A 186 -3.66 -39.57 -20.36
C ARG A 186 -2.64 -40.45 -21.07
N THR A 187 -1.34 -40.29 -20.78
CA THR A 187 -0.30 -41.12 -21.38
C THR A 187 -0.44 -42.60 -21.04
N ALA A 188 -0.85 -42.93 -19.82
CA ALA A 188 -1.10 -44.31 -19.42
C ALA A 188 -2.32 -44.89 -20.16
N ALA A 189 -3.43 -44.15 -20.23
CA ALA A 189 -4.62 -44.56 -20.95
C ALA A 189 -4.37 -44.73 -22.46
N ASP A 190 -3.61 -43.81 -23.07
CA ASP A 190 -3.22 -43.90 -24.49
C ASP A 190 -2.36 -45.15 -24.75
N LYS A 191 -1.46 -45.49 -23.84
CA LYS A 191 -0.64 -46.70 -23.92
C LYS A 191 -1.49 -47.96 -23.79
N GLU A 192 -2.36 -48.03 -22.78
CA GLU A 192 -3.28 -49.17 -22.58
C GLU A 192 -4.19 -49.36 -23.80
N ALA A 193 -4.77 -48.28 -24.33
CA ALA A 193 -5.59 -48.33 -25.54
C ALA A 193 -4.79 -48.80 -26.77
N ALA A 194 -3.54 -48.34 -26.92
CA ALA A 194 -2.67 -48.80 -28.01
C ALA A 194 -2.35 -50.30 -27.88
N GLU A 195 -2.07 -50.79 -26.68
CA GLU A 195 -1.84 -52.21 -26.38
C GLU A 195 -3.10 -53.05 -26.67
N GLU A 196 -4.29 -52.58 -26.27
CA GLU A 196 -5.56 -53.26 -26.56
C GLU A 196 -5.85 -53.31 -28.07
N ILE A 197 -5.63 -52.20 -28.79
CA ILE A 197 -5.78 -52.15 -30.25
C ILE A 197 -4.80 -53.10 -30.93
N ALA A 198 -3.54 -53.14 -30.48
CA ALA A 198 -2.52 -54.05 -31.03
C ALA A 198 -2.89 -55.52 -30.80
N ALA A 199 -3.37 -55.87 -29.58
CA ALA A 199 -3.84 -57.21 -29.25
C ALA A 199 -5.03 -57.61 -30.14
N LYS A 200 -6.06 -56.76 -30.25
CA LYS A 200 -7.21 -57.00 -31.13
C LYS A 200 -6.80 -57.14 -32.59
N ARG A 201 -5.87 -56.32 -33.09
CA ARG A 201 -5.34 -56.44 -34.45
C ARG A 201 -4.67 -57.80 -34.67
N SER A 202 -3.80 -58.22 -33.75
CA SER A 202 -3.13 -59.51 -33.81
C SER A 202 -4.13 -60.68 -33.78
N ASP A 203 -5.16 -60.61 -32.95
CA ASP A 203 -6.21 -61.62 -32.89
C ASP A 203 -7.04 -61.65 -34.17
N THR A 204 -7.41 -60.49 -34.72
CA THR A 204 -8.11 -60.42 -36.01
C THR A 204 -7.26 -60.92 -37.16
N GLU A 205 -5.96 -60.62 -37.20
CA GLU A 205 -5.04 -61.10 -38.23
C GLU A 205 -4.90 -62.62 -38.16
N ARG A 206 -4.78 -63.19 -36.95
CA ARG A 206 -4.78 -64.64 -36.74
C ARG A 206 -6.09 -65.30 -37.18
N ALA A 207 -7.23 -64.71 -36.84
CA ALA A 207 -8.54 -65.22 -37.24
C ALA A 207 -8.74 -65.14 -38.77
N VAL A 208 -8.27 -64.08 -39.42
CA VAL A 208 -8.27 -63.95 -40.88
C VAL A 208 -7.37 -65.00 -41.51
N ALA A 209 -6.14 -65.20 -41.01
CA ALA A 209 -5.23 -66.23 -41.52
C ALA A 209 -5.79 -67.65 -41.37
N GLU A 210 -6.46 -67.95 -40.25
CA GLU A 210 -7.14 -69.24 -40.03
C GLU A 210 -8.34 -69.43 -40.97
N LEU A 211 -9.14 -68.38 -41.18
CA LEU A 211 -10.24 -68.40 -42.15
C LEU A 211 -9.72 -68.61 -43.57
N GLU A 212 -8.66 -67.90 -43.97
CA GLU A 212 -8.03 -68.05 -45.29
C GLU A 212 -7.44 -69.46 -45.47
N ALA A 213 -6.73 -69.99 -44.46
CA ALA A 213 -6.19 -71.35 -44.50
C ALA A 213 -7.31 -72.39 -44.67
N SER A 214 -8.37 -72.30 -43.87
CA SER A 214 -9.51 -73.23 -43.96
C SER A 214 -10.30 -73.07 -45.27
N ALA A 215 -10.43 -71.84 -45.80
CA ALA A 215 -11.03 -71.59 -47.11
C ALA A 215 -10.16 -72.17 -48.24
N ASN A 216 -8.84 -72.02 -48.17
CA ASN A 216 -7.89 -72.61 -49.11
C ASN A 216 -7.93 -74.14 -49.07
N GLU A 217 -8.02 -74.74 -47.87
CA GLU A 217 -8.18 -76.18 -47.72
C GLU A 217 -9.50 -76.68 -48.31
N ARG A 218 -10.62 -75.99 -48.03
CA ARG A 218 -11.94 -76.31 -48.62
C ARG A 218 -11.95 -76.16 -50.13
N THR A 219 -11.35 -75.10 -50.67
CA THR A 219 -11.27 -74.91 -52.13
C THR A 219 -10.35 -75.95 -52.76
N SER A 220 -9.20 -76.26 -52.17
CA SER A 220 -8.31 -77.33 -52.64
C SER A 220 -8.97 -78.70 -52.62
N THR A 221 -9.72 -79.03 -51.57
CA THR A 221 -10.48 -80.30 -51.48
C THR A 221 -11.62 -80.33 -52.49
N MET A 222 -12.37 -79.23 -52.66
CA MET A 222 -13.39 -79.13 -53.71
C MET A 222 -12.80 -79.26 -55.11
N ILE A 223 -11.63 -78.67 -55.38
CA ILE A 223 -10.92 -78.81 -56.65
C ILE A 223 -10.48 -80.26 -56.84
N ALA A 224 -9.86 -80.89 -55.84
CA ALA A 224 -9.45 -82.29 -55.91
C ALA A 224 -10.64 -83.24 -56.16
N ASP A 225 -11.77 -83.02 -55.47
CA ASP A 225 -13.01 -83.77 -55.68
C ASP A 225 -13.58 -83.54 -57.09
N ALA A 226 -13.52 -82.30 -57.60
CA ALA A 226 -13.97 -81.96 -58.95
C ALA A 226 -13.06 -82.60 -60.02
N GLU A 227 -11.74 -82.59 -59.82
CA GLU A 227 -10.76 -83.26 -60.67
C GLU A 227 -10.96 -84.78 -60.66
N GLN A 228 -11.21 -85.38 -59.50
CA GLN A 228 -11.53 -86.81 -59.39
C GLN A 228 -12.82 -87.14 -60.15
N LYS A 229 -13.90 -86.38 -59.93
CA LYS A 229 -15.17 -86.58 -60.66
C LYS A 229 -14.98 -86.40 -62.18
N LEU A 230 -14.16 -85.44 -62.60
CA LEU A 230 -13.84 -85.23 -64.01
C LEU A 230 -13.03 -86.41 -64.56
N ALA A 231 -12.02 -86.89 -63.83
CA ALA A 231 -11.25 -88.08 -64.20
C ALA A 231 -12.16 -89.31 -64.34
N GLU A 232 -13.02 -89.58 -63.35
CA GLU A 232 -14.02 -90.66 -63.41
C GLU A 232 -14.98 -90.49 -64.60
N ALA A 233 -15.48 -89.28 -64.86
CA ALA A 233 -16.34 -89.01 -66.01
C ALA A 233 -15.60 -89.22 -67.34
N THR A 234 -14.32 -88.83 -67.43
CA THR A 234 -13.50 -89.07 -68.63
C THR A 234 -13.19 -90.55 -68.84
N THR A 235 -12.93 -91.31 -67.76
CA THR A 235 -12.75 -92.77 -67.82
C THR A 235 -14.04 -93.44 -68.25
N LYS A 236 -15.18 -93.13 -67.63
CA LYS A 236 -16.50 -93.63 -68.05
C LYS A 236 -16.82 -93.27 -69.49
N ARG A 237 -16.49 -92.05 -69.94
CA ARG A 237 -16.64 -91.64 -71.33
C ARG A 237 -15.74 -92.45 -72.26
N LYS A 238 -14.49 -92.73 -71.86
CA LYS A 238 -13.56 -93.56 -72.62
C LYS A 238 -14.05 -95.00 -72.70
N GLU A 239 -14.48 -95.59 -71.60
CA GLU A 239 -15.11 -96.91 -71.54
C GLU A 239 -16.36 -96.97 -72.40
N ALA A 240 -17.20 -95.92 -72.39
CA ALA A 240 -18.38 -95.83 -73.26
C ALA A 240 -18.01 -95.74 -74.75
N LEU A 241 -16.95 -94.99 -75.10
CA LEU A 241 -16.43 -94.93 -76.47
C LEU A 241 -15.79 -96.25 -76.90
N GLU A 242 -15.03 -96.92 -76.03
CA GLU A 242 -14.46 -98.25 -76.27
C GLU A 242 -15.57 -99.31 -76.39
N PHE A 243 -16.62 -99.22 -75.58
CA PHE A 243 -17.81 -100.06 -75.70
C PHE A 243 -18.56 -99.78 -77.01
N GLN A 244 -18.75 -98.51 -77.40
CA GLN A 244 -19.31 -98.16 -78.69
C GLN A 244 -18.45 -98.69 -79.85
N ALA A 245 -17.13 -98.60 -79.75
CA ALA A 245 -16.21 -99.15 -80.75
C ALA A 245 -16.31 -100.69 -80.81
N ALA A 246 -16.38 -101.38 -79.66
CA ALA A 246 -16.56 -102.83 -79.60
C ALA A 246 -17.95 -103.28 -80.10
N VAL A 247 -19.00 -102.51 -79.82
CA VAL A 247 -20.35 -102.74 -80.36
C VAL A 247 -20.37 -102.48 -81.86
N ALA A 248 -19.72 -101.43 -82.35
CA ALA A 248 -19.56 -101.17 -83.77
C ALA A 248 -18.75 -102.29 -84.45
N GLU A 249 -17.67 -102.76 -83.84
CA GLU A 249 -16.87 -103.88 -84.33
C GLU A 249 -17.68 -105.19 -84.37
N ARG A 250 -18.49 -105.46 -83.33
CA ARG A 250 -19.37 -106.63 -83.26
C ARG A 250 -20.57 -106.52 -84.20
N LEU A 251 -21.08 -105.31 -84.46
CA LEU A 251 -22.07 -105.03 -85.50
C LEU A 251 -21.46 -105.22 -86.88
N THR A 252 -20.24 -104.74 -87.14
CA THR A 252 -19.55 -105.00 -88.41
C THR A 252 -19.22 -106.48 -88.59
N ALA A 253 -18.79 -107.18 -87.53
CA ALA A 253 -18.53 -108.62 -87.56
C ALA A 253 -19.82 -109.41 -87.77
N SER A 254 -20.93 -109.01 -87.15
CA SER A 254 -22.25 -109.59 -87.39
C SER A 254 -22.76 -109.24 -88.79
N HIS A 255 -22.50 -108.04 -89.30
CA HIS A 255 -22.87 -107.61 -90.65
C HIS A 255 -22.06 -108.34 -91.72
N THR A 256 -20.77 -108.60 -91.50
CA THR A 256 -19.95 -109.44 -92.40
C THR A 256 -20.36 -110.90 -92.33
N VAL A 257 -20.68 -111.44 -91.14
CA VAL A 257 -21.20 -112.82 -91.00
C VAL A 257 -22.60 -112.94 -91.62
N LEU A 258 -23.44 -111.91 -91.52
CA LEU A 258 -24.75 -111.87 -92.17
C LEU A 258 -24.63 -111.67 -93.69
N GLN A 259 -23.65 -110.91 -94.18
CA GLN A 259 -23.32 -110.83 -95.61
C GLN A 259 -22.72 -112.14 -96.15
N GLU A 260 -21.83 -112.81 -95.41
CA GLU A 260 -21.29 -114.13 -95.78
C GLU A 260 -22.35 -115.24 -95.69
N ALA A 261 -23.33 -115.11 -94.79
CA ALA A 261 -24.50 -115.98 -94.72
C ALA A 261 -25.54 -115.67 -95.81
N MET A 262 -25.75 -114.39 -96.17
CA MET A 262 -26.60 -113.99 -97.30
C MET A 262 -26.00 -114.39 -98.65
N ALA A 263 -24.67 -114.34 -98.81
CA ALA A 263 -24.00 -114.84 -100.01
C ALA A 263 -24.11 -116.38 -100.19
N LYS A 264 -24.45 -117.12 -99.12
CA LYS A 264 -24.66 -118.57 -99.14
C LYS A 264 -26.13 -119.01 -99.04
N LEU A 265 -27.08 -118.10 -98.87
CA LEU A 265 -28.49 -118.45 -98.73
C LEU A 265 -29.42 -117.40 -99.40
N GLY A 266 -29.31 -117.26 -100.72
CA GLY A 266 -30.31 -116.63 -101.59
C GLY A 266 -29.68 -115.73 -102.67
N SER A 267 -29.76 -115.95 -103.98
CA SER A 267 -30.55 -116.87 -104.80
C SER A 267 -32.02 -117.02 -104.37
N ALA A 268 -32.72 -115.90 -104.23
CA ALA A 268 -34.05 -115.67 -104.82
C ALA A 268 -34.68 -114.40 -104.22
N LEU A 269 -35.15 -113.54 -105.13
CA LEU A 269 -36.18 -112.51 -104.97
C LEU A 269 -35.75 -111.14 -104.41
N ASP A 270 -35.51 -110.24 -105.37
CA ASP A 270 -36.28 -109.02 -105.67
C ASP A 270 -36.64 -107.99 -104.59
N THR A 271 -36.50 -106.74 -105.06
CA THR A 271 -37.23 -105.49 -104.74
C THR A 271 -36.80 -104.59 -103.57
N GLU A 272 -36.26 -103.42 -103.96
CA GLU A 272 -36.38 -102.03 -103.43
C GLU A 272 -37.69 -101.69 -102.67
N PRO A 273 -37.87 -100.50 -102.01
CA PRO A 273 -37.00 -99.32 -101.80
C PRO A 273 -37.02 -98.73 -100.35
N GLU A 274 -36.39 -97.53 -100.17
CA GLU A 274 -36.52 -96.45 -99.14
C GLU A 274 -37.95 -96.20 -98.54
N PRO A 275 -38.24 -95.31 -97.53
CA PRO A 275 -37.54 -94.06 -97.09
C PRO A 275 -37.67 -93.57 -95.60
N GLU A 276 -37.00 -92.43 -95.33
CA GLU A 276 -37.36 -91.19 -94.56
C GLU A 276 -38.24 -91.16 -93.27
N GLY A 277 -37.91 -90.18 -92.40
CA GLY A 277 -38.79 -89.55 -91.39
C GLY A 277 -38.11 -89.33 -90.03
N GLU A 278 -37.44 -88.20 -89.72
CA GLU A 278 -37.99 -86.89 -89.28
C GLU A 278 -39.02 -86.94 -88.12
N ASN A 279 -38.59 -86.44 -86.95
CA ASN A 279 -39.24 -85.40 -86.11
C ASN A 279 -38.56 -85.39 -84.73
N GLU A 280 -37.90 -84.32 -84.28
CA GLU A 280 -38.47 -83.07 -83.76
C GLU A 280 -39.54 -83.26 -82.67
N ALA A 281 -39.24 -82.69 -81.50
CA ALA A 281 -40.11 -82.00 -80.53
C ALA A 281 -39.56 -82.25 -79.12
N GLU A 282 -38.86 -81.29 -78.52
CA GLU A 282 -39.42 -80.13 -77.80
C GLU A 282 -39.89 -80.44 -76.38
N THR A 283 -39.83 -79.36 -75.59
CA THR A 283 -40.38 -79.08 -74.26
C THR A 283 -39.46 -79.46 -73.08
N GLU A 284 -38.78 -78.49 -72.44
CA GLU A 284 -39.28 -77.31 -71.69
C GLU A 284 -39.89 -77.68 -70.33
N ALA A 285 -39.29 -77.16 -69.25
CA ALA A 285 -39.87 -76.71 -67.97
C ALA A 285 -38.77 -76.76 -66.89
N ALA A 286 -38.22 -75.65 -66.38
CA ALA A 286 -38.80 -74.60 -65.51
C ALA A 286 -38.56 -74.84 -64.00
N MET A 287 -37.99 -73.80 -63.35
CA MET A 287 -37.98 -73.44 -61.91
C MET A 287 -37.18 -74.36 -60.96
N SER A 288 -36.34 -73.89 -60.02
CA SER A 288 -36.17 -72.59 -59.33
C SER A 288 -34.70 -72.26 -59.07
#